data_AF-A0A1V3U2H9-F1
#
_entry.id   AF-A0A1V3U2H9-F1
#
_cell.length_a   1.000
_cell.length_b   1.000
_cell.length_c   1.000
_cell.angle_alpha   90.00
_cell.angle_beta   90.00
_cell.angle_gamma   90.00
#
_symmetry.space_group_name_H-M   'P 1'
#
loop_
_entity.id
_entity.type
_entity.pdbx_description
1 polymer ?
#
loop_
_entity_poly.entity_id
_entity_poly.type
_entity_poly.pdbx_seq_one_letter_code
_entity_poly.pdbx_strand_id
1 'polypeptide(L)'
;MNKSEFFCRAILLVASIGLCPIALSYGLNPQRTVPLLFGFSADKIDTAHIFRAMMGLYLGMIVLWLLGFFNPRFTQAGLLSLIVFMLGLVAGRLISFIVDGWPSSWLLVTYFVLEVTAGLIGLWSYRKLTLSKP
;
A
#
# COMPACT_ATOMS: atom_id res chain seq x y z
N MET A 1 -5.92 -26.73 -2.19
CA MET A 1 -5.47 -25.37 -2.55
C MET A 1 -4.34 -25.51 -3.56
N ASN A 2 -4.50 -24.98 -4.77
CA ASN A 2 -3.43 -25.00 -5.77
C ASN A 2 -2.26 -24.13 -5.29
N LYS A 3 -1.01 -24.54 -5.56
CA LYS A 3 0.20 -23.77 -5.16
C LYS A 3 0.15 -22.32 -5.64
N SER A 4 -0.43 -22.07 -6.82
CA SER A 4 -0.63 -20.73 -7.38
C SER A 4 -1.58 -19.87 -6.56
N GLU A 5 -2.69 -20.46 -6.09
CA GLU A 5 -3.70 -19.77 -5.31
C GLU A 5 -3.19 -19.39 -3.92
N PHE A 6 -2.44 -20.31 -3.28
CA PHE A 6 -1.78 -20.00 -2.01
C PHE A 6 -0.81 -18.82 -2.16
N PHE A 7 0.01 -18.82 -3.22
CA PHE A 7 0.95 -17.73 -3.49
C PHE A 7 0.23 -16.38 -3.65
N CYS A 8 -0.86 -16.35 -4.41
CA CYS A 8 -1.69 -15.15 -4.60
C CYS A 8 -2.20 -14.59 -3.26
N ARG A 9 -2.67 -15.47 -2.38
CA ARG A 9 -3.15 -15.07 -1.05
C ARG A 9 -2.01 -14.63 -0.15
N ALA A 10 -0.89 -15.34 -0.17
CA ALA A 10 0.28 -15.00 0.64
C ALA A 10 0.78 -13.58 0.35
N ILE A 11 0.74 -13.12 -0.90
CA ILE A 11 1.07 -11.72 -1.26
C ILE A 11 0.16 -10.72 -0.54
N LEU A 12 -1.15 -10.99 -0.45
CA LEU A 12 -2.07 -10.12 0.27
C LEU A 12 -1.71 -10.03 1.75
N LEU A 13 -1.33 -11.15 2.37
CA LEU A 13 -0.88 -11.17 3.77
C LEU A 13 0.41 -10.38 3.96
N VAL A 14 1.41 -10.58 3.09
CA VAL A 14 2.68 -9.84 3.14
C VAL A 14 2.45 -8.33 2.97
N ALA A 15 1.59 -7.94 2.02
CA ALA A 15 1.21 -6.55 1.82
C ALA A 15 0.50 -5.95 3.05
N SER A 16 -0.41 -6.71 3.67
CA SER A 16 -1.07 -6.30 4.92
C SER A 16 -0.09 -6.07 6.06
N ILE A 17 0.86 -6.99 6.25
CA ILE A 17 1.89 -6.87 7.30
C ILE A 17 2.80 -5.68 7.04
N GLY A 18 3.23 -5.47 5.79
CA GLY A 18 4.11 -4.36 5.42
C GLY A 18 3.44 -2.98 5.51
N LEU A 19 2.17 -2.87 5.10
CA LEU A 19 1.46 -1.58 5.10
C LEU A 19 0.97 -1.17 6.49
N CYS A 20 0.71 -2.13 7.38
CA CYS A 20 0.21 -1.85 8.74
C CYS A 20 1.08 -0.86 9.54
N PRO A 21 2.41 -1.06 9.72
CA PRO A 21 3.24 -0.12 10.44
C PRO A 21 3.31 1.24 9.73
N ILE A 22 3.27 1.27 8.40
CA ILE A 22 3.25 2.51 7.62
C ILE A 22 1.96 3.30 7.90
N ALA A 23 0.81 2.65 7.85
CA ALA A 23 -0.48 3.27 8.17
C ALA A 23 -0.50 3.85 9.59
N LEU A 24 -0.07 3.05 10.57
CA LEU A 24 -0.02 3.47 11.97
C LEU A 24 0.97 4.62 12.19
N SER A 25 2.09 4.64 11.47
CA SER A 25 3.06 5.73 11.53
C SER A 25 2.45 7.06 11.10
N TYR A 26 1.47 7.08 10.19
CA TYR A 26 0.81 8.32 9.80
C TYR A 26 -0.22 8.80 10.84
N GLY A 27 -1.08 7.92 11.37
CA GLY A 27 -2.28 8.37 12.10
C GLY A 27 -2.24 8.33 13.62
N LEU A 28 -1.41 7.49 14.27
CA LEU A 28 -1.39 7.38 15.74
C LEU A 28 -0.94 8.67 16.43
N ASN A 29 0.19 9.23 15.98
CA ASN A 29 0.73 10.49 16.49
C ASN A 29 1.49 11.23 15.37
N PRO A 30 0.76 11.83 14.41
CA PRO A 30 1.37 12.52 13.26
C PRO A 30 2.34 13.61 13.69
N GLN A 31 2.11 14.28 14.83
CA GLN A 31 2.98 15.34 15.33
C GLN A 31 4.37 14.86 15.72
N ARG A 32 4.55 13.57 16.03
CA ARG A 32 5.88 13.00 16.38
C ARG A 32 6.48 12.19 15.24
N THR A 33 5.67 11.42 14.55
CA THR A 33 6.15 10.46 13.54
C THR A 33 6.46 11.13 12.21
N VAL A 34 5.66 12.10 11.77
CA VAL A 34 5.88 12.79 10.48
C VAL A 34 7.17 13.62 10.50
N PRO A 35 7.47 14.42 11.54
CA PRO A 35 8.75 15.13 11.61
C PRO A 35 9.94 14.18 11.65
N LEU A 36 9.81 13.06 12.37
CA LEU A 36 10.87 12.05 12.48
C LEU A 36 11.15 11.34 11.15
N LEU A 37 10.11 11.01 10.38
CA LEU A 37 10.23 10.23 9.14
C LEU A 37 10.50 11.08 7.89
N PHE A 38 9.98 12.30 7.86
CA PHE A 38 9.99 13.15 6.67
C PHE A 38 10.65 14.52 6.88
N GLY A 39 11.02 14.88 8.10
CA GLY A 39 11.75 16.11 8.40
C GLY A 39 10.91 17.40 8.37
N PHE A 40 9.57 17.31 8.32
CA PHE A 40 8.68 18.47 8.36
C PHE A 40 7.61 18.35 9.46
N SER A 41 7.21 19.50 10.01
CA SER A 41 6.27 19.60 11.12
C SER A 41 4.82 19.32 10.68
N ALA A 42 4.14 18.41 11.39
CA ALA A 42 2.70 18.18 11.27
C ALA A 42 1.94 18.87 12.41
N ASP A 43 2.34 20.09 12.76
CA ASP A 43 1.91 20.78 13.99
C ASP A 43 0.49 21.34 13.91
N LYS A 44 -0.09 21.41 12.71
CA LYS A 44 -1.47 21.88 12.51
C LYS A 44 -2.47 20.75 12.71
N ILE A 45 -3.57 21.07 13.40
CA ILE A 45 -4.70 20.15 13.62
C ILE A 45 -5.21 19.61 12.28
N ASP A 46 -5.35 20.47 11.26
CA ASP A 46 -5.81 20.09 9.92
C ASP A 46 -4.92 19.01 9.29
N THR A 47 -3.60 19.17 9.42
CA THR A 47 -2.62 18.20 8.91
C THR A 47 -2.77 16.85 9.62
N ALA A 48 -3.01 16.85 10.93
CA ALA A 48 -3.29 15.63 11.69
C ALA A 48 -4.59 14.93 11.25
N HIS A 49 -5.65 15.69 10.92
CA HIS A 49 -6.89 15.13 10.37
C HIS A 49 -6.65 14.44 9.03
N ILE A 50 -5.87 15.06 8.13
CA ILE A 50 -5.52 14.49 6.82
C ILE A 50 -4.73 13.19 6.99
N PHE A 51 -3.70 13.18 7.84
CA PHE A 51 -2.90 11.95 8.10
C PHE A 51 -3.72 10.82 8.73
N ARG A 52 -4.65 11.13 9.64
CA ARG A 52 -5.56 10.13 10.22
C ARG A 52 -6.54 9.57 9.20
N ALA A 53 -7.04 10.39 8.29
CA ALA A 53 -7.88 9.92 7.18
C ALA A 53 -7.11 8.97 6.25
N MET A 54 -5.85 9.31 5.90
CA MET A 54 -4.98 8.44 5.11
C MET A 54 -4.67 7.12 5.82
N MET A 55 -4.39 7.14 7.13
CA MET A 55 -4.27 5.91 7.93
C MET A 55 -5.54 5.05 7.83
N GLY A 56 -6.72 5.66 8.00
CA GLY A 56 -8.00 4.95 7.90
C GLY A 56 -8.19 4.28 6.55
N LEU A 57 -7.86 4.97 5.45
CA LEU A 57 -7.89 4.41 4.11
C LEU A 57 -6.94 3.21 3.98
N TYR A 58 -5.70 3.31 4.49
CA TYR A 58 -4.71 2.23 4.41
C TYR A 58 -5.14 1.02 5.23
N LEU A 59 -5.68 1.23 6.44
CA LEU A 59 -6.23 0.17 7.28
C LEU A 59 -7.45 -0.49 6.62
N GLY A 60 -8.32 0.27 5.95
CA GLY A 60 -9.44 -0.27 5.18
C GLY A 60 -8.98 -1.19 4.05
N MET A 61 -7.93 -0.81 3.33
CA MET A 61 -7.31 -1.67 2.31
C MET A 61 -6.70 -2.93 2.90
N ILE A 62 -6.01 -2.82 4.04
CA ILE A 62 -5.46 -3.97 4.78
C ILE A 62 -6.56 -4.96 5.16
N VAL A 63 -7.73 -4.48 5.61
CA VAL A 63 -8.88 -5.34 5.92
C VAL A 63 -9.33 -6.10 4.67
N LEU A 64 -9.46 -5.41 3.52
CA LEU A 64 -9.83 -6.07 2.25
C LEU A 64 -8.81 -7.15 1.83
N TRP A 65 -7.52 -6.89 2.02
CA TRP A 65 -6.46 -7.84 1.71
C TRP A 65 -6.46 -9.04 2.65
N LEU A 66 -6.70 -8.84 3.96
CA LEU A 66 -6.87 -9.92 4.92
C LEU A 66 -8.10 -10.77 4.60
N LEU A 67 -9.22 -10.15 4.20
CA LEU A 67 -10.40 -10.87 3.71
C LEU A 67 -10.05 -11.72 2.48
N GLY A 68 -9.27 -11.18 1.54
CA GLY A 68 -8.78 -11.90 0.36
C GLY A 68 -7.79 -13.03 0.67
N PHE A 69 -7.06 -12.94 1.79
CA PHE A 69 -6.19 -14.01 2.29
C PHE A 69 -7.01 -15.16 2.91
N PHE A 70 -7.91 -14.84 3.85
CA PHE A 70 -8.69 -15.85 4.58
C PHE A 70 -9.79 -16.48 3.73
N ASN A 71 -10.35 -15.76 2.74
CA ASN A 71 -11.46 -16.25 1.95
C ASN A 71 -11.16 -16.18 0.43
N PRO A 72 -11.15 -17.33 -0.28
CA PRO A 72 -10.93 -17.41 -1.73
C PRO A 72 -11.80 -16.47 -2.55
N ARG A 73 -13.04 -16.26 -2.11
CA ARG A 73 -14.04 -15.45 -2.81
C ARG A 73 -13.58 -14.00 -2.98
N PHE A 74 -12.78 -13.50 -2.04
CA PHE A 74 -12.29 -12.12 -2.05
C PHE A 74 -10.85 -12.00 -2.57
N THR A 75 -10.13 -13.10 -2.83
CA THR A 75 -8.72 -13.03 -3.28
C THR A 75 -8.56 -12.20 -4.56
N GLN A 76 -9.46 -12.38 -5.53
CA GLN A 76 -9.40 -11.63 -6.80
C GLN A 76 -9.62 -10.13 -6.60
N ALA A 77 -10.61 -9.76 -5.77
CA ALA A 77 -10.87 -8.36 -5.42
C ALA A 77 -9.71 -7.76 -4.60
N GLY A 78 -9.16 -8.53 -3.66
CA GLY A 78 -7.98 -8.16 -2.87
C GLY A 78 -6.78 -7.86 -3.76
N LEU A 79 -6.45 -8.75 -4.72
CA LEU A 79 -5.34 -8.54 -5.65
C LEU A 79 -5.56 -7.32 -6.55
N LEU A 80 -6.77 -7.15 -7.10
CA LEU A 80 -7.07 -5.98 -7.92
C LEU A 80 -6.92 -4.68 -7.12
N SER A 81 -7.44 -4.67 -5.90
CA SER A 81 -7.32 -3.52 -4.99
C SER A 81 -5.87 -3.23 -4.61
N LEU A 82 -5.04 -4.26 -4.40
CA LEU A 82 -3.61 -4.11 -4.14
C LEU A 82 -2.90 -3.47 -5.33
N ILE A 83 -3.19 -3.93 -6.56
CA ILE A 83 -2.62 -3.37 -7.79
C ILE A 83 -3.00 -1.90 -7.94
N VAL A 84 -4.30 -1.58 -7.84
CA VAL A 84 -4.80 -0.21 -7.97
C VAL A 84 -4.20 0.70 -6.91
N PHE A 85 -4.10 0.22 -5.67
CA PHE A 85 -3.52 0.99 -4.57
C PHE A 85 -2.04 1.27 -4.81
N MET A 86 -1.24 0.24 -5.08
CA MET A 86 0.22 0.39 -5.27
C MET A 86 0.55 1.23 -6.51
N LEU A 87 -0.07 0.93 -7.65
CA LEU A 87 0.17 1.70 -8.89
C LEU A 87 -0.40 3.12 -8.82
N GLY A 88 -1.48 3.34 -8.06
CA GLY A 88 -2.01 4.67 -7.78
C GLY A 88 -1.02 5.54 -7.01
N LEU A 89 -0.36 4.98 -5.98
CA LEU A 89 0.71 5.67 -5.25
C LEU A 89 1.91 5.99 -6.15
N VAL A 90 2.34 5.03 -6.98
CA VAL A 90 3.39 5.22 -7.98
C VAL A 90 3.04 6.37 -8.92
N ALA A 91 1.82 6.40 -9.46
CA ALA A 91 1.36 7.45 -10.36
C ALA A 91 1.38 8.83 -9.67
N GLY A 92 0.88 8.92 -8.43
CA GLY A 92 0.93 10.15 -7.64
C GLY A 92 2.37 10.64 -7.42
N ARG A 93 3.28 9.73 -7.08
CA ARG A 93 4.71 10.07 -6.91
C ARG A 93 5.37 10.50 -8.20
N LEU A 94 5.07 9.86 -9.34
CA LEU A 94 5.59 10.29 -10.63
C LEU A 94 5.16 11.72 -10.97
N ILE A 95 3.90 12.08 -10.68
CA ILE A 95 3.44 13.46 -10.83
C ILE A 95 4.27 14.39 -9.93
N SER A 96 4.45 14.07 -8.65
CA SER A 96 5.29 14.87 -7.75
C SER A 96 6.75 14.96 -8.21
N PHE A 97 7.34 13.90 -8.75
CA PHE A 97 8.72 13.94 -9.23
C PHE A 97 8.88 14.86 -10.45
N ILE A 98 7.85 14.95 -11.29
CA ILE A 98 7.84 15.81 -12.47
C ILE A 98 7.56 17.27 -12.07
N VAL A 99 6.61 17.50 -11.16
CA VAL A 99 6.13 18.85 -10.81
C VAL A 99 6.97 19.50 -9.71
N ASP A 100 7.26 18.76 -8.64
CA ASP A 100 7.91 19.25 -7.43
C ASP A 100 9.42 18.89 -7.36
N GLY A 101 9.87 18.02 -8.26
CA GLY A 101 11.26 17.56 -8.34
C GLY A 101 11.57 16.33 -7.48
N TRP A 102 12.86 16.01 -7.36
CA TRP A 102 13.29 14.77 -6.72
C TRP A 102 13.15 14.82 -5.19
N PRO A 103 12.63 13.77 -4.53
CA PRO A 103 12.48 13.75 -3.09
C PRO A 103 13.85 13.74 -2.39
N SER A 104 14.01 14.64 -1.42
CA SER A 104 15.24 14.72 -0.60
C SER A 104 15.39 13.56 0.39
N SER A 105 14.28 12.89 0.74
CA SER A 105 14.27 11.77 1.67
C SER A 105 14.42 10.42 0.95
N TRP A 106 15.49 9.68 1.29
CA TRP A 106 15.74 8.32 0.80
C TRP A 106 14.59 7.35 1.09
N LEU A 107 13.82 7.60 2.15
CA LEU A 107 12.67 6.80 2.54
C LEU A 107 11.56 6.84 1.47
N LEU A 108 11.34 7.99 0.84
CA LEU A 108 10.33 8.14 -0.22
C LEU A 108 10.74 7.38 -1.50
N VAL A 109 12.03 7.34 -1.82
CA VAL A 109 12.55 6.54 -2.93
C VAL A 109 12.38 5.05 -2.64
N THR A 110 12.65 4.64 -1.40
CA THR A 110 12.46 3.24 -0.97
C THR A 110 10.99 2.82 -1.09
N TYR A 111 10.06 3.67 -0.65
CA TYR A 111 8.62 3.42 -0.80
C TYR A 111 8.20 3.34 -2.27
N PHE A 112 8.69 4.22 -3.14
CA PHE A 112 8.41 4.14 -4.57
C PHE A 112 8.82 2.79 -5.18
N VAL A 113 10.02 2.29 -4.86
CA VAL A 113 10.48 0.98 -5.35
C VAL A 113 9.61 -0.15 -4.81
N LEU A 114 9.23 -0.11 -3.53
CA LEU A 114 8.34 -1.11 -2.92
C LEU A 114 6.95 -1.08 -3.57
N GLU A 115 6.40 0.10 -3.83
CA GLU A 115 5.09 0.27 -4.48
C GLU A 115 5.11 -0.28 -5.91
N VAL A 116 6.14 0.04 -6.71
CA VAL A 116 6.30 -0.50 -8.08
C VAL A 116 6.41 -2.03 -8.05
N THR A 117 7.32 -2.56 -7.21
CA THR A 117 7.56 -4.01 -7.15
C THR A 117 6.33 -4.77 -6.66
N ALA A 118 5.65 -4.30 -5.61
CA ALA A 118 4.41 -4.90 -5.12
C ALA A 118 3.27 -4.83 -6.16
N GLY A 119 3.13 -3.70 -6.86
CA GLY A 119 2.13 -3.54 -7.92
C GLY A 119 2.35 -4.52 -9.08
N LEU A 120 3.59 -4.68 -9.53
CA LEU A 120 3.94 -5.63 -10.60
C LEU A 120 3.76 -7.09 -10.17
N ILE A 121 4.16 -7.45 -8.96
CA ILE A 121 3.94 -8.80 -8.39
C ILE A 121 2.44 -9.08 -8.25
N GLY A 122 1.66 -8.10 -7.81
CA GLY A 122 0.21 -8.18 -7.75
C GLY A 122 -0.40 -8.43 -9.13
N LEU A 123 0.01 -7.69 -10.16
CA LEU A 123 -0.47 -7.85 -11.53
C LEU A 123 -0.14 -9.22 -12.11
N TRP A 124 1.08 -9.70 -11.90
CA TRP A 124 1.49 -11.04 -12.30
C TRP A 124 0.65 -12.12 -11.63
N SER A 125 0.42 -11.97 -10.33
CA SER A 125 -0.37 -12.91 -9.53
C SER A 125 -1.84 -12.92 -9.94
N TYR A 126 -2.42 -11.74 -10.22
CA TYR A 126 -3.78 -11.60 -10.71
C TYR A 126 -3.98 -12.32 -12.05
N ARG A 127 -3.08 -12.10 -13.03
CA ARG A 127 -3.12 -12.77 -14.33
C ARG A 127 -3.03 -14.30 -14.20
N LYS A 128 -2.12 -14.77 -13.35
CA LYS A 128 -1.96 -16.20 -13.10
C LYS A 128 -3.20 -16.84 -12.47
N LEU A 129 -3.84 -16.13 -11.53
CA LEU A 129 -5.06 -16.58 -10.89
C LEU A 129 -6.22 -16.66 -11.89
N THR A 130 -6.40 -15.65 -12.74
CA THR A 130 -7.48 -15.64 -13.75
C THR A 130 -7.29 -16.70 -14.84
N LEU A 131 -6.05 -16.94 -15.28
CA LEU A 131 -5.74 -17.97 -16.28
C LEU A 131 -5.84 -19.41 -15.75
N SER A 132 -5.87 -19.59 -14.43
CA SER A 132 -5.99 -20.91 -13.79
C SER A 132 -7.43 -21.36 -13.54
N LYS A 133 -8.42 -20.47 -13.73
CA LYS A 133 -9.84 -20.85 -13.70
C LYS A 133 -10.19 -21.49 -15.06
N PRO A 134 -10.84 -22.67 -15.07
CA PRO A 134 -11.29 -23.32 -16.30
C PRO A 134 -12.34 -22.49 -17.04
#